data_AF-A0A920PTH4-F1
#
_entry.id   AF-A0A920PTH4-F1
#
_cell.length_a   1.000
_cell.length_b   1.000
_cell.length_c   1.000
_cell.angle_alpha   90.00
_cell.angle_beta   90.00
_cell.angle_gamma   90.00
#
_symmetry.space_group_name_H-M   'P 1'
#
loop_
_entity.id
_entity.type
_entity.pdbx_description
1 polymer ?
#
loop_
_entity_poly.entity_id
_entity_poly.type
_entity_poly.pdbx_seq_one_letter_code
_entity_poly.pdbx_strand_id
1 'polypeptide(L)'
;MKQPITGLLIAFALVVLVACATNTDGSMGDTEVEHKDPSGMESAAKQLGVTVEALRDALGPPPPDTKSAARKLGISESQLNQALGRPSAGQDEERRTQGGTRDKVANKERPAPGGQNSKGPDKERPRSGGPPPKGPGNGGRGEDRYACVIASSGHCIFPGIPHDTGLKQGTDEVFDRDGNFLFSVNESVAANSSGEILVASGKPASEGDDLIESSQDGMTSDEKAFHKVMAVMFPIRNALMYDIATVTQPEWDELVKDLSRRSIKDTTYVDGPTPRDNYYGRQGVFDLAKNPDGKDIHHEVMKFLEESGLYLLCHVTSDEFNQILKDTHPEGHDPCEDAMIVTKIPF
;
A
#
# COMPACT_ATOMS: atom_id res chain seq x y z
N MET A 1 12.08 -47.76 -67.79
CA MET A 1 12.87 -48.67 -66.93
C MET A 1 13.68 -47.81 -65.95
N LYS A 2 13.91 -48.29 -64.72
CA LYS A 2 14.93 -47.87 -63.72
C LYS A 2 15.11 -46.34 -63.42
N GLN A 3 15.09 -46.00 -62.13
CA GLN A 3 15.64 -44.74 -61.59
C GLN A 3 17.19 -44.76 -61.63
N PRO A 4 17.91 -43.65 -61.33
CA PRO A 4 18.23 -43.34 -59.93
C PRO A 4 18.21 -41.83 -59.57
N ILE A 5 18.69 -41.51 -58.36
CA ILE A 5 18.58 -40.22 -57.66
C ILE A 5 19.89 -39.41 -57.73
N THR A 6 19.78 -38.11 -58.03
CA THR A 6 20.69 -37.00 -57.64
C THR A 6 19.98 -35.67 -57.90
N GLY A 7 20.26 -34.54 -57.24
CA GLY A 7 21.20 -34.26 -56.15
C GLY A 7 21.12 -32.77 -55.78
N LEU A 8 21.17 -32.44 -54.49
CA LEU A 8 21.02 -31.08 -53.92
C LEU A 8 21.99 -30.03 -54.51
N LEU A 9 21.50 -28.80 -54.76
CA LEU A 9 22.27 -27.56 -54.55
C LEU A 9 21.35 -26.33 -54.41
N ILE A 10 21.91 -25.20 -53.93
CA ILE A 10 21.17 -24.10 -53.29
C ILE A 10 21.40 -22.78 -54.03
N ALA A 11 20.33 -22.00 -54.28
CA ALA A 11 20.36 -20.54 -54.42
C ALA A 11 18.95 -19.92 -54.28
N PHE A 12 18.69 -19.22 -53.18
CA PHE A 12 17.60 -18.23 -53.09
C PHE A 12 18.22 -16.83 -53.12
N ALA A 13 17.87 -16.04 -54.13
CA ALA A 13 18.30 -14.65 -54.28
C ALA A 13 17.05 -13.74 -54.34
N LEU A 14 17.17 -12.53 -53.79
CA LEU A 14 16.03 -11.63 -53.59
C LEU A 14 15.50 -11.03 -54.92
N VAL A 15 14.18 -10.92 -55.01
CA VAL A 15 13.51 -9.79 -55.68
C VAL A 15 12.33 -9.35 -54.80
N VAL A 16 12.44 -8.15 -54.23
CA VAL A 16 11.27 -7.40 -53.72
C VAL A 16 11.10 -6.19 -54.61
N LEU A 17 9.92 -6.06 -55.22
CA LEU A 17 9.57 -4.95 -56.09
C LEU A 17 8.87 -3.85 -55.27
N VAL A 18 9.41 -2.64 -55.34
CA VAL A 18 8.76 -1.40 -54.88
C VAL A 18 8.65 -0.47 -56.08
N ALA A 19 7.48 0.13 -56.25
CA ALA A 19 7.19 1.17 -57.25
C ALA A 19 6.47 2.34 -56.57
N CYS A 20 6.60 3.54 -57.13
CA CYS A 20 6.51 4.80 -56.37
C CYS A 20 5.46 5.78 -56.91
N ALA A 21 5.48 7.00 -56.34
CA ALA A 21 4.78 8.25 -56.73
C ALA A 21 3.37 8.47 -56.15
N THR A 22 2.89 9.70 -55.89
CA THR A 22 3.36 10.91 -55.13
C THR A 22 2.38 12.06 -55.42
N ASN A 23 2.51 13.21 -54.71
CA ASN A 23 1.87 14.53 -54.96
C ASN A 23 0.52 14.78 -54.23
N THR A 24 0.17 15.97 -53.71
CA THR A 24 0.88 17.06 -52.98
C THR A 24 -0.17 18.08 -52.47
N ASP A 25 0.22 18.93 -51.50
CA ASP A 25 -0.54 20.07 -50.91
C ASP A 25 -1.81 19.72 -50.09
N GLY A 26 -2.12 20.41 -48.98
CA GLY A 26 -1.30 21.38 -48.24
C GLY A 26 -2.07 22.23 -47.20
N SER A 27 -1.31 22.81 -46.25
CA SER A 27 -1.70 23.84 -45.27
C SER A 27 -2.31 23.43 -43.91
N MET A 28 -1.96 24.23 -42.89
CA MET A 28 -2.57 24.35 -41.56
C MET A 28 -2.69 23.06 -40.74
N GLY A 29 -1.58 22.67 -40.12
CA GLY A 29 -1.58 21.63 -39.09
C GLY A 29 -1.83 22.17 -37.69
N ASP A 30 -2.31 21.27 -36.83
CA ASP A 30 -2.17 21.38 -35.39
C ASP A 30 -0.91 20.61 -34.96
N THR A 31 -0.04 21.27 -34.20
CA THR A 31 0.99 20.55 -33.44
C THR A 31 0.33 19.99 -32.18
N GLU A 32 -0.34 18.84 -32.32
CA GLU A 32 -0.63 17.98 -31.18
C GLU A 32 0.69 17.51 -30.57
N VAL A 33 1.20 18.32 -29.64
CA VAL A 33 2.06 17.81 -28.58
C VAL A 33 1.16 16.90 -27.77
N GLU A 34 1.12 15.61 -28.13
CA GLU A 34 0.58 14.54 -27.29
C GLU A 34 1.38 14.62 -25.98
N HIS A 35 0.86 15.38 -25.00
CA HIS A 35 1.38 15.41 -23.65
C HIS A 35 0.93 14.14 -22.94
N LYS A 36 1.37 13.02 -23.50
CA LYS A 36 1.30 11.70 -22.89
C LYS A 36 2.15 11.80 -21.64
N ASP A 37 1.47 12.02 -20.51
CA ASP A 37 2.09 11.94 -19.20
C ASP A 37 2.70 10.54 -19.09
N PRO A 38 4.04 10.40 -19.16
CA PRO A 38 4.66 9.09 -19.25
C PRO A 38 4.58 8.52 -17.84
N SER A 39 3.59 7.65 -17.63
CA SER A 39 3.28 6.96 -16.37
C SER A 39 4.53 6.72 -15.54
N GLY A 40 4.49 6.89 -14.22
CA GLY A 40 5.69 6.98 -13.38
C GLY A 40 6.78 5.92 -13.68
N MET A 41 6.38 4.70 -14.04
CA MET A 41 7.29 3.63 -14.48
C MET A 41 7.93 3.83 -15.87
N GLU A 42 7.25 4.42 -16.86
CA GLU A 42 7.85 4.81 -18.16
C GLU A 42 8.86 5.94 -18.00
N SER A 43 8.51 6.97 -17.21
CA SER A 43 9.45 8.03 -16.83
C SER A 43 10.67 7.48 -16.07
N ALA A 44 10.46 6.61 -15.10
CA ALA A 44 11.52 5.95 -14.33
C ALA A 44 12.42 5.06 -15.20
N ALA A 45 11.84 4.21 -16.05
CA ALA A 45 12.59 3.30 -16.93
C ALA A 45 13.50 4.10 -17.89
N LYS A 46 12.95 5.17 -18.48
CA LYS A 46 13.68 6.12 -19.34
C LYS A 46 14.81 6.83 -18.60
N GLN A 47 14.60 7.24 -17.34
CA GLN A 47 15.65 7.85 -16.50
C GLN A 47 16.76 6.85 -16.10
N LEU A 48 16.40 5.57 -15.91
CA LEU A 48 17.35 4.50 -15.55
C LEU A 48 18.04 3.86 -16.76
N GLY A 49 17.59 4.13 -17.99
CA GLY A 49 18.15 3.55 -19.22
C GLY A 49 17.75 2.09 -19.45
N VAL A 50 16.61 1.66 -18.90
CA VAL A 50 16.09 0.28 -18.98
C VAL A 50 14.72 0.25 -19.67
N THR A 51 14.20 -0.93 -20.03
CA THR A 51 12.81 -1.03 -20.52
C THR A 51 11.82 -1.05 -19.35
N VAL A 52 10.56 -0.70 -19.62
CA VAL A 52 9.48 -0.75 -18.61
C VAL A 52 9.29 -2.17 -18.07
N GLU A 53 9.42 -3.18 -18.93
CA GLU A 53 9.32 -4.59 -18.56
C GLU A 53 10.49 -5.02 -17.66
N ALA A 54 11.71 -4.55 -17.94
CA ALA A 54 12.89 -4.83 -17.13
C ALA A 54 12.82 -4.14 -15.76
N LEU A 55 12.31 -2.90 -15.71
CA LEU A 55 12.05 -2.20 -14.45
C LEU A 55 10.97 -2.93 -13.63
N ARG A 56 9.88 -3.35 -14.26
CA ARG A 56 8.80 -4.12 -13.61
C ARG A 56 9.26 -5.48 -13.10
N ASP A 57 9.98 -6.26 -13.91
CA ASP A 57 10.54 -7.55 -13.49
C ASP A 57 11.56 -7.38 -12.34
N ALA A 58 12.30 -6.27 -12.35
CA ALA A 58 13.20 -5.95 -11.27
C ALA A 58 12.47 -5.66 -9.95
N LEU A 59 11.55 -4.69 -9.98
CA LEU A 59 10.69 -4.27 -8.85
C LEU A 59 9.89 -5.42 -8.27
N GLY A 60 9.40 -6.30 -9.15
CA GLY A 60 8.50 -7.37 -8.78
C GLY A 60 7.09 -6.87 -8.48
N PRO A 61 6.26 -7.72 -7.85
CA PRO A 61 4.88 -7.42 -7.50
C PRO A 61 4.75 -6.45 -6.30
N PRO A 62 3.57 -5.83 -6.07
CA PRO A 62 3.43 -4.76 -5.08
C PRO A 62 3.37 -5.24 -3.61
N PRO A 63 3.96 -4.51 -2.64
CA PRO A 63 4.84 -3.35 -2.84
C PRO A 63 6.23 -3.78 -3.34
N PRO A 64 6.91 -2.94 -4.14
CA PRO A 64 8.16 -3.31 -4.79
C PRO A 64 9.32 -3.54 -3.80
N ASP A 65 10.13 -4.57 -4.03
CA ASP A 65 11.43 -4.73 -3.35
C ASP A 65 12.49 -3.86 -4.05
N THR A 66 12.54 -2.57 -3.70
CA THR A 66 13.48 -1.59 -4.27
C THR A 66 14.95 -2.01 -4.12
N LYS A 67 15.29 -2.70 -3.03
CA LYS A 67 16.65 -3.15 -2.73
C LYS A 67 17.07 -4.31 -3.64
N SER A 68 16.20 -5.29 -3.85
CA SER A 68 16.44 -6.38 -4.83
C SER A 68 16.35 -5.89 -6.27
N ALA A 69 15.42 -5.00 -6.58
CA ALA A 69 15.28 -4.40 -7.89
C ALA A 69 16.54 -3.62 -8.31
N ALA A 70 17.06 -2.77 -7.42
CA ALA A 70 18.30 -2.04 -7.67
C ALA A 70 19.49 -3.00 -7.91
N ARG A 71 19.59 -4.07 -7.11
CA ARG A 71 20.59 -5.14 -7.29
C ARG A 71 20.44 -5.88 -8.62
N LYS A 72 19.22 -6.23 -9.04
CA LYS A 72 18.93 -6.85 -10.36
C LYS A 72 19.31 -5.94 -11.53
N LEU A 73 19.01 -4.64 -11.43
CA LEU A 73 19.26 -3.62 -12.46
C LEU A 73 20.72 -3.10 -12.47
N GLY A 74 21.54 -3.46 -11.49
CA GLY A 74 22.94 -2.99 -11.39
C GLY A 74 23.09 -1.51 -10.97
N ILE A 75 22.07 -0.95 -10.33
CA ILE A 75 22.00 0.47 -9.90
C ILE A 75 22.00 0.57 -8.36
N SER A 76 22.17 1.77 -7.82
CA SER A 76 21.93 2.00 -6.39
C SER A 76 20.43 2.17 -6.09
N GLU A 77 20.02 1.76 -4.89
CA GLU A 77 18.63 1.92 -4.43
C GLU A 77 18.18 3.39 -4.39
N SER A 78 19.10 4.33 -4.10
CA SER A 78 18.77 5.76 -4.18
C SER A 78 18.55 6.27 -5.61
N GLN A 79 19.18 5.67 -6.64
CA GLN A 79 18.89 6.00 -8.04
C GLN A 79 17.54 5.44 -8.47
N LEU A 80 17.21 4.22 -8.04
CA LEU A 80 15.91 3.60 -8.30
C LEU A 80 14.78 4.41 -7.65
N ASN A 81 14.90 4.72 -6.36
CA ASN A 81 13.92 5.53 -5.64
C ASN A 81 13.77 6.94 -6.25
N GLN A 82 14.88 7.60 -6.62
CA GLN A 82 14.83 8.90 -7.30
C GLN A 82 14.12 8.83 -8.67
N ALA A 83 14.31 7.76 -9.43
CA ALA A 83 13.62 7.57 -10.72
C ALA A 83 12.12 7.30 -10.54
N LEU A 84 11.74 6.64 -9.45
CA LEU A 84 10.36 6.33 -9.07
C LEU A 84 9.69 7.44 -8.23
N GLY A 85 10.26 8.65 -8.19
CA GLY A 85 9.73 9.79 -7.42
C GLY A 85 9.80 9.66 -5.89
N ARG A 86 10.28 8.53 -5.34
CA ARG A 86 10.26 8.24 -3.90
C ARG A 86 11.37 9.01 -3.18
N PRO A 87 11.09 9.64 -2.03
CA PRO A 87 12.11 10.36 -1.26
C PRO A 87 13.22 9.41 -0.80
N SER A 88 14.48 9.81 -0.98
CA SER A 88 15.62 9.02 -0.50
C SER A 88 15.68 9.06 1.03
N ALA A 89 15.85 7.90 1.67
CA ALA A 89 15.70 7.69 3.11
C ALA A 89 16.62 8.55 4.02
N GLY A 90 17.60 9.25 3.46
CA GLY A 90 18.44 10.21 4.19
C GLY A 90 17.86 11.62 4.36
N GLN A 91 16.74 11.98 3.70
CA GLN A 91 16.26 13.37 3.68
C GLN A 91 15.36 13.79 4.86
N ASP A 92 14.79 12.83 5.61
CA ASP A 92 13.92 13.14 6.75
C ASP A 92 14.65 13.73 7.96
N GLU A 93 15.97 13.52 8.07
CA GLU A 93 16.77 14.03 9.19
C GLU A 93 17.09 15.53 9.04
N GLU A 94 17.38 15.99 7.82
CA GLU A 94 17.61 17.41 7.52
C GLU A 94 16.29 18.21 7.52
N ARG A 95 15.18 17.62 7.03
CA ARG A 95 13.86 18.27 7.08
C ARG A 95 13.34 18.47 8.51
N ARG A 96 13.78 17.65 9.47
CA ARG A 96 13.47 17.81 10.91
C ARG A 96 14.28 18.89 11.62
N THR A 97 15.43 19.31 11.09
CA THR A 97 16.29 20.33 11.74
C THR A 97 16.05 21.75 11.23
N GLN A 98 15.41 21.94 10.07
CA GLN A 98 15.12 23.26 9.49
C GLN A 98 13.61 23.59 9.43
N GLY A 99 12.93 23.57 10.59
CA GLY A 99 11.49 23.84 10.67
C GLY A 99 11.00 24.33 12.03
N GLY A 100 11.46 25.50 12.52
CA GLY A 100 11.12 25.96 13.88
C GLY A 100 11.15 27.46 14.20
N THR A 101 11.79 28.31 13.39
CA THR A 101 11.78 29.77 13.63
C THR A 101 10.46 30.39 13.16
N ARG A 102 9.51 30.56 14.08
CA ARG A 102 8.35 31.45 13.91
C ARG A 102 8.62 32.79 14.59
N ASP A 103 8.60 33.86 13.81
CA ASP A 103 8.79 35.22 14.29
C ASP A 103 7.71 35.64 15.29
N LYS A 104 8.13 36.06 16.48
CA LYS A 104 7.26 36.77 17.43
C LYS A 104 7.27 38.26 17.11
N VAL A 105 6.36 38.69 16.24
CA VAL A 105 6.04 40.11 16.08
C VAL A 105 5.63 40.67 17.44
N ALA A 106 6.38 41.65 17.93
CA ALA A 106 6.12 42.27 19.22
C ALA A 106 4.90 43.18 19.16
N ASN A 107 4.10 43.17 20.22
CA ASN A 107 3.34 44.35 20.61
C ASN A 107 3.72 44.74 22.05
N LYS A 108 3.55 46.03 22.37
CA LYS A 108 4.35 46.74 23.37
C LYS A 108 3.43 47.56 24.27
N GLU A 109 3.40 47.26 25.57
CA GLU A 109 3.31 48.28 26.61
C GLU A 109 3.61 47.75 28.02
N ARG A 110 3.99 48.68 28.92
CA ARG A 110 4.37 48.46 30.32
C ARG A 110 4.25 49.78 31.08
N PRO A 111 3.81 49.77 32.35
CA PRO A 111 4.63 50.43 33.38
C PRO A 111 4.94 49.53 34.59
N ALA A 112 5.86 50.00 35.45
CA ALA A 112 6.26 49.45 36.76
C ALA A 112 6.12 50.57 37.82
N PRO A 113 6.35 50.38 39.15
CA PRO A 113 7.60 49.87 39.79
C PRO A 113 7.59 48.36 40.11
N GLY A 114 8.50 47.77 40.91
CA GLY A 114 9.68 48.24 41.68
C GLY A 114 10.23 47.08 42.55
N GLY A 115 11.33 47.15 43.31
CA GLY A 115 12.36 48.19 43.48
C GLY A 115 13.71 47.57 43.94
N GLN A 116 14.61 48.37 44.51
CA GLN A 116 15.97 48.00 45.04
C GLN A 116 15.87 47.18 46.37
N ASN A 117 16.87 46.57 47.04
CA ASN A 117 18.36 46.43 47.02
C ASN A 117 18.76 45.29 48.03
N SER A 118 19.98 44.75 48.27
CA SER A 118 21.32 44.71 47.61
C SER A 118 22.25 43.66 48.28
N LYS A 119 23.20 43.08 47.53
CA LYS A 119 24.47 42.37 47.94
C LYS A 119 24.42 41.09 48.85
N GLY A 120 25.46 40.24 48.70
CA GLY A 120 25.70 38.97 49.45
C GLY A 120 26.62 39.13 50.69
N PRO A 121 27.43 38.10 51.10
CA PRO A 121 28.29 37.29 50.21
C PRO A 121 28.41 35.76 50.50
N ASP A 122 29.16 35.09 49.62
CA ASP A 122 29.95 33.85 49.73
C ASP A 122 29.68 32.77 50.81
N LYS A 123 29.53 31.51 50.35
CA LYS A 123 30.35 30.39 50.87
C LYS A 123 30.48 29.18 49.92
N GLU A 124 31.74 28.76 49.74
CA GLU A 124 32.29 27.41 49.54
C GLU A 124 31.56 26.36 48.67
N ARG A 125 32.23 25.92 47.59
CA ARG A 125 31.88 24.73 46.77
C ARG A 125 32.73 23.51 47.13
N PRO A 126 32.12 22.35 47.41
CA PRO A 126 32.65 21.05 47.01
C PRO A 126 32.07 20.59 45.67
N ARG A 127 32.89 19.97 44.80
CA ARG A 127 32.38 19.20 43.66
C ARG A 127 32.14 17.76 44.12
N SER A 128 30.94 17.23 43.90
CA SER A 128 30.73 15.78 43.74
C SER A 128 29.68 15.57 42.65
N GLY A 129 29.86 14.54 41.83
CA GLY A 129 28.97 14.24 40.71
C GLY A 129 27.89 13.25 41.13
N GLY A 130 26.63 13.63 40.95
CA GLY A 130 25.50 12.70 40.91
C GLY A 130 24.74 12.90 39.60
N PRO A 131 24.12 11.86 39.02
CA PRO A 131 23.24 12.04 37.86
C PRO A 131 22.06 12.94 38.24
N PRO A 132 21.54 13.77 37.32
CA PRO A 132 20.39 14.60 37.60
C PRO A 132 19.17 13.73 37.94
N PRO A 133 18.31 14.16 38.89
CA PRO A 133 17.10 13.41 39.22
C PRO A 133 16.20 13.30 37.98
N LYS A 134 15.55 12.14 37.79
CA LYS A 134 14.51 12.00 36.78
C LYS A 134 13.45 13.08 37.01
N GLY A 135 13.23 13.94 36.02
CA GLY A 135 12.09 14.85 36.00
C GLY A 135 10.77 14.07 36.06
N PRO A 136 9.67 14.68 36.48
CA PRO A 136 8.37 14.02 36.54
C PRO A 136 7.99 13.53 35.14
N GLY A 137 7.96 12.21 34.96
CA GLY A 137 7.50 11.59 33.73
C GLY A 137 6.01 11.87 33.56
N ASN A 138 5.67 12.64 32.52
CA ASN A 138 4.30 12.98 32.19
C ASN A 138 4.15 13.03 30.67
N GLY A 139 2.99 12.60 30.17
CA GLY A 139 2.87 12.12 28.79
C GLY A 139 3.07 10.60 28.70
N GLY A 140 2.22 9.85 29.38
CA GLY A 140 2.02 8.45 29.02
C GLY A 140 1.52 8.39 27.58
N ARG A 141 2.22 7.64 26.72
CA ARG A 141 1.71 7.27 25.39
C ARG A 141 0.41 6.51 25.64
N GLY A 142 -0.69 6.94 25.01
CA GLY A 142 -1.98 6.26 25.16
C GLY A 142 -1.84 4.78 24.83
N GLU A 143 -2.59 3.93 25.53
CA GLU A 143 -2.60 2.50 25.26
C GLU A 143 -2.98 2.27 23.80
N ASP A 144 -2.15 1.51 23.08
CA ASP A 144 -2.38 1.27 21.66
C ASP A 144 -3.55 0.29 21.53
N ARG A 145 -4.70 0.82 21.09
CA ARG A 145 -5.98 0.09 21.10
C ARG A 145 -6.04 -1.04 20.08
N TYR A 146 -5.04 -1.15 19.19
CA TYR A 146 -4.91 -2.23 18.23
C TYR A 146 -3.82 -3.25 18.57
N ALA A 147 -3.04 -3.02 19.63
CA ALA A 147 -2.04 -4.00 20.10
C ALA A 147 -2.72 -5.34 20.45
N CYS A 148 -2.18 -6.42 19.92
CA CYS A 148 -2.76 -7.75 20.14
C CYS A 148 -2.30 -8.35 21.48
N VAL A 149 -3.04 -9.35 21.94
CA VAL A 149 -2.71 -10.14 23.13
C VAL A 149 -2.25 -11.53 22.70
N ILE A 150 -1.12 -11.99 23.24
CA ILE A 150 -0.64 -13.36 23.02
C ILE A 150 -1.54 -14.32 23.78
N ALA A 151 -2.34 -15.09 23.04
CA ALA A 151 -3.22 -16.11 23.59
C ALA A 151 -2.43 -17.31 24.13
N SER A 152 -3.09 -18.14 24.94
CA SER A 152 -2.51 -19.40 25.46
C SER A 152 -2.14 -20.41 24.37
N SER A 153 -2.63 -20.21 23.14
CA SER A 153 -2.25 -20.95 21.94
C SER A 153 -0.96 -20.43 21.26
N GLY A 154 -0.32 -19.40 21.80
CA GLY A 154 0.88 -18.75 21.23
C GLY A 154 0.61 -17.73 20.12
N HIS A 155 -0.64 -17.58 19.68
CA HIS A 155 -1.03 -16.67 18.60
C HIS A 155 -1.28 -15.24 19.12
N CYS A 156 -1.03 -14.25 18.26
CA CYS A 156 -1.36 -12.84 18.48
C CYS A 156 -2.83 -12.62 18.10
N ILE A 157 -3.70 -12.43 19.10
CA ILE A 157 -5.15 -12.25 18.90
C ILE A 157 -5.53 -10.82 19.25
N PHE A 158 -6.25 -10.17 18.36
CA PHE A 158 -6.52 -8.73 18.44
C PHE A 158 -7.76 -8.46 19.31
N PRO A 159 -7.80 -7.33 20.02
CA PRO A 159 -9.04 -6.86 20.63
C PRO A 159 -10.07 -6.45 19.56
N GLY A 160 -11.34 -6.46 19.96
CA GLY A 160 -12.46 -6.01 19.13
C GLY A 160 -13.31 -7.14 18.57
N ILE A 161 -14.26 -6.78 17.70
CA ILE A 161 -15.28 -7.68 17.14
C ILE A 161 -14.93 -8.06 15.68
N PRO A 162 -15.05 -9.35 15.28
CA PRO A 162 -14.98 -9.75 13.87
C PRO A 162 -16.17 -9.21 13.06
N HIS A 163 -16.03 -9.19 11.74
CA HIS A 163 -17.19 -9.03 10.84
C HIS A 163 -18.04 -10.30 10.90
N ASP A 164 -19.35 -10.18 11.08
CA ASP A 164 -20.28 -11.31 11.14
C ASP A 164 -20.57 -11.88 9.74
N THR A 165 -20.33 -11.12 8.66
CA THR A 165 -20.47 -11.58 7.27
C THR A 165 -19.16 -11.53 6.46
N GLY A 166 -19.13 -12.23 5.32
CA GLY A 166 -18.05 -12.11 4.34
C GLY A 166 -18.32 -12.82 3.01
N LEU A 167 -17.58 -12.44 1.96
CA LEU A 167 -17.64 -13.12 0.66
C LEU A 167 -16.91 -14.46 0.71
N LYS A 168 -17.63 -15.53 0.36
CA LYS A 168 -17.03 -16.82 0.03
C LYS A 168 -16.27 -16.69 -1.29
N GLN A 169 -14.95 -16.73 -1.22
CA GLN A 169 -14.06 -16.44 -2.36
C GLN A 169 -14.33 -17.35 -3.56
N GLY A 170 -14.12 -16.80 -4.76
CA GLY A 170 -14.44 -17.47 -6.02
C GLY A 170 -15.95 -17.64 -6.30
N THR A 171 -16.82 -17.03 -5.50
CA THR A 171 -18.29 -17.03 -5.70
C THR A 171 -18.84 -15.60 -5.61
N ASP A 172 -20.15 -15.45 -5.86
CA ASP A 172 -20.92 -14.22 -5.58
C ASP A 172 -21.83 -14.40 -4.34
N GLU A 173 -21.50 -15.33 -3.45
CA GLU A 173 -22.29 -15.69 -2.27
C GLU A 173 -21.71 -15.08 -0.97
N VAL A 174 -22.53 -14.33 -0.23
CA VAL A 174 -22.19 -13.84 1.12
C VAL A 174 -22.71 -14.81 2.17
N PHE A 175 -21.89 -15.09 3.17
CA PHE A 175 -22.17 -16.01 4.28
C PHE A 175 -22.00 -15.31 5.63
N ASP A 176 -22.68 -15.83 6.66
CA ASP A 176 -22.36 -15.53 8.06
C ASP A 176 -21.17 -16.35 8.59
N ARG A 177 -20.71 -16.03 9.80
CA ARG A 177 -19.63 -16.76 10.51
C ARG A 177 -19.97 -18.22 10.86
N ASP A 178 -21.24 -18.62 10.89
CA ASP A 178 -21.67 -20.00 11.11
C ASP A 178 -21.70 -20.83 9.80
N GLY A 179 -21.51 -20.18 8.64
CA GLY A 179 -21.51 -20.81 7.32
C GLY A 179 -22.90 -20.94 6.69
N ASN A 180 -23.88 -20.14 7.12
CA ASN A 180 -25.18 -20.01 6.45
C ASN A 180 -25.09 -18.97 5.33
N PHE A 181 -25.70 -19.28 4.17
CA PHE A 181 -25.85 -18.31 3.09
C PHE A 181 -26.84 -17.20 3.48
N LEU A 182 -26.50 -15.95 3.18
CA LEU A 182 -27.36 -14.79 3.44
C LEU A 182 -27.96 -14.23 2.15
N PHE A 183 -27.12 -13.67 1.27
CA PHE A 183 -27.50 -12.93 0.06
C PHE A 183 -26.37 -12.96 -0.99
N SER A 184 -26.64 -12.48 -2.22
CA SER A 184 -25.56 -12.30 -3.20
C SER A 184 -24.74 -11.05 -2.90
N VAL A 185 -23.44 -11.08 -3.22
CA VAL A 185 -22.57 -9.90 -3.14
C VAL A 185 -23.05 -8.75 -4.02
N ASN A 186 -23.75 -9.07 -5.11
CA ASN A 186 -24.36 -8.10 -6.04
C ASN A 186 -25.63 -7.43 -5.47
N GLU A 187 -26.14 -7.96 -4.35
CA GLU A 187 -27.30 -7.50 -3.58
C GLU A 187 -26.88 -7.10 -2.15
N SER A 188 -25.60 -6.76 -1.99
CA SER A 188 -24.99 -6.39 -0.71
C SER A 188 -24.31 -5.02 -0.76
N VAL A 189 -24.28 -4.33 0.37
CA VAL A 189 -23.48 -3.12 0.57
C VAL A 189 -22.76 -3.20 1.91
N ALA A 190 -21.56 -2.64 1.98
CA ALA A 190 -20.86 -2.47 3.25
C ALA A 190 -21.47 -1.28 4.00
N ALA A 191 -21.77 -1.46 5.28
CA ALA A 191 -22.36 -0.48 6.18
C ALA A 191 -21.62 -0.45 7.52
N ASN A 192 -21.72 0.67 8.25
CA ASN A 192 -21.15 0.80 9.60
C ASN A 192 -22.06 0.15 10.66
N SER A 193 -21.60 0.13 11.91
CA SER A 193 -22.32 -0.43 13.07
C SER A 193 -23.63 0.27 13.44
N SER A 194 -23.99 1.36 12.76
CA SER A 194 -25.30 2.04 12.86
C SER A 194 -26.23 1.71 11.69
N GLY A 195 -25.80 0.86 10.75
CA GLY A 195 -26.52 0.51 9.52
C GLY A 195 -26.40 1.54 8.39
N GLU A 196 -25.49 2.52 8.50
CA GLU A 196 -25.27 3.53 7.46
C GLU A 196 -24.31 2.99 6.40
N ILE A 197 -24.71 3.03 5.12
CA ILE A 197 -23.90 2.54 4.00
C ILE A 197 -22.57 3.31 3.94
N LEU A 198 -21.46 2.59 3.84
CA LEU A 198 -20.11 3.16 3.75
C LEU A 198 -19.93 3.90 2.42
N VAL A 199 -19.52 5.16 2.50
CA VAL A 199 -19.14 5.95 1.30
C VAL A 199 -17.83 5.42 0.73
N ALA A 200 -17.85 5.08 -0.55
CA ALA A 200 -16.71 4.53 -1.27
C ALA A 200 -15.48 5.46 -1.17
N SER A 201 -14.39 4.94 -0.59
CA SER A 201 -13.20 5.74 -0.24
C SER A 201 -11.97 4.87 0.01
N GLY A 202 -10.78 5.48 0.05
CA GLY A 202 -9.50 4.87 0.39
C GLY A 202 -9.30 4.66 1.90
N LYS A 203 -10.33 4.22 2.62
CA LYS A 203 -10.27 3.87 4.04
C LYS A 203 -10.36 2.35 4.20
N PRO A 204 -9.53 1.73 5.05
CA PRO A 204 -9.62 0.30 5.32
C PRO A 204 -10.87 -0.05 6.14
N ALA A 205 -11.25 -1.34 6.09
CA ALA A 205 -12.31 -1.92 6.92
C ALA A 205 -12.08 -1.64 8.41
N SER A 206 -13.08 -1.03 9.05
CA SER A 206 -13.08 -0.65 10.45
C SER A 206 -13.80 -1.68 11.32
N GLU A 207 -13.59 -1.60 12.64
CA GLU A 207 -14.34 -2.43 13.59
C GLU A 207 -15.83 -2.04 13.59
N GLY A 208 -16.69 -3.04 13.42
CA GLY A 208 -18.14 -2.85 13.35
C GLY A 208 -18.66 -2.42 11.98
N ASP A 209 -17.83 -2.37 10.94
CA ASP A 209 -18.33 -2.41 9.56
C ASP A 209 -18.81 -3.84 9.24
N ASP A 210 -19.86 -3.99 8.42
CA ASP A 210 -20.33 -5.31 7.96
C ASP A 210 -21.10 -5.21 6.62
N LEU A 211 -21.48 -6.34 6.01
CA LEU A 211 -22.35 -6.35 4.83
C LEU A 211 -23.82 -6.45 5.23
N ILE A 212 -24.67 -5.65 4.58
CA ILE A 212 -26.12 -5.74 4.68
C ILE A 212 -26.76 -5.99 3.31
N GLU A 213 -27.89 -6.68 3.28
CA GLU A 213 -28.71 -6.85 2.09
C GLU A 213 -29.25 -5.49 1.63
N SER A 214 -28.92 -5.07 0.40
CA SER A 214 -29.40 -3.84 -0.20
C SER A 214 -29.26 -3.89 -1.71
N SER A 215 -30.22 -3.33 -2.44
CA SER A 215 -30.03 -3.09 -3.86
C SER A 215 -28.85 -2.15 -4.10
N GLN A 216 -28.06 -2.46 -5.12
CA GLN A 216 -27.02 -1.59 -5.70
C GLN A 216 -27.54 -0.80 -6.92
N ASP A 217 -28.86 -0.66 -7.09
CA ASP A 217 -29.44 0.12 -8.19
C ASP A 217 -29.08 1.60 -8.05
N GLY A 218 -28.64 2.22 -9.15
CA GLY A 218 -28.17 3.60 -9.19
C GLY A 218 -26.71 3.80 -8.78
N MET A 219 -26.05 2.82 -8.16
CA MET A 219 -24.61 2.87 -7.90
C MET A 219 -23.78 2.74 -9.19
N THR A 220 -22.66 3.47 -9.24
CA THR A 220 -21.62 3.37 -10.26
C THR A 220 -20.88 2.02 -10.21
N SER A 221 -20.08 1.73 -11.24
CA SER A 221 -19.19 0.55 -11.24
C SER A 221 -18.20 0.57 -10.07
N ASP A 222 -17.70 1.75 -9.70
CA ASP A 222 -16.66 1.90 -8.68
C ASP A 222 -17.20 1.75 -7.26
N GLU A 223 -18.43 2.23 -6.99
CA GLU A 223 -19.12 2.00 -5.71
C GLU A 223 -19.45 0.50 -5.50
N LYS A 224 -19.90 -0.18 -6.55
CA LYS A 224 -20.14 -1.63 -6.53
C LYS A 224 -18.84 -2.42 -6.32
N ALA A 225 -17.78 -2.01 -7.02
CA ALA A 225 -16.46 -2.61 -6.87
C ALA A 225 -15.90 -2.37 -5.45
N PHE A 226 -16.07 -1.18 -4.88
CA PHE A 226 -15.73 -0.87 -3.49
C PHE A 226 -16.43 -1.81 -2.50
N HIS A 227 -17.77 -1.94 -2.57
CA HIS A 227 -18.48 -2.86 -1.69
C HIS A 227 -18.06 -4.32 -1.86
N LYS A 228 -17.75 -4.77 -3.10
CA LYS A 228 -17.19 -6.10 -3.33
C LYS A 228 -15.77 -6.27 -2.77
N VAL A 229 -14.94 -5.23 -2.75
CA VAL A 229 -13.64 -5.25 -2.04
C VAL A 229 -13.83 -5.37 -0.53
N MET A 230 -14.76 -4.63 0.08
CA MET A 230 -15.06 -4.78 1.51
C MET A 230 -15.46 -6.23 1.82
N ALA A 231 -16.33 -6.82 0.99
CA ALA A 231 -16.77 -8.21 1.12
C ALA A 231 -15.62 -9.23 0.98
N VAL A 232 -14.60 -8.96 0.15
CA VAL A 232 -13.36 -9.76 0.05
C VAL A 232 -12.45 -9.56 1.28
N MET A 233 -12.32 -8.33 1.77
CA MET A 233 -11.35 -8.00 2.81
C MET A 233 -11.82 -8.34 4.24
N PHE A 234 -13.12 -8.32 4.53
CA PHE A 234 -13.67 -8.72 5.84
C PHE A 234 -13.24 -10.13 6.29
N PRO A 235 -13.39 -11.22 5.50
CA PRO A 235 -12.96 -12.55 5.93
C PRO A 235 -11.42 -12.68 6.01
N ILE A 236 -10.65 -11.95 5.19
CA ILE A 236 -9.18 -11.90 5.29
C ILE A 236 -8.75 -11.21 6.59
N ARG A 237 -9.42 -10.12 6.97
CA ARG A 237 -9.22 -9.42 8.25
C ARG A 237 -9.55 -10.33 9.43
N ASN A 238 -10.69 -11.01 9.40
CA ASN A 238 -11.08 -11.98 10.43
C ASN A 238 -10.05 -13.10 10.60
N ALA A 239 -9.59 -13.67 9.48
CA ALA A 239 -8.61 -14.76 9.44
C ALA A 239 -7.26 -14.40 10.07
N LEU A 240 -6.78 -13.16 9.92
CA LEU A 240 -5.52 -12.70 10.54
C LEU A 240 -5.70 -12.21 11.98
N MET A 241 -6.80 -11.51 12.30
CA MET A 241 -6.95 -10.82 13.58
C MET A 241 -7.56 -11.68 14.70
N TYR A 242 -8.45 -12.62 14.35
CA TYR A 242 -9.27 -13.34 15.33
C TYR A 242 -9.18 -14.86 15.15
N ASP A 243 -9.31 -15.36 13.92
CA ASP A 243 -9.50 -16.78 13.63
C ASP A 243 -8.19 -17.54 13.30
N ILE A 244 -7.04 -16.85 13.35
CA ILE A 244 -5.74 -17.35 12.88
C ILE A 244 -5.31 -18.68 13.51
N ALA A 245 -5.75 -18.99 14.74
CA ALA A 245 -5.43 -20.26 15.39
C ALA A 245 -5.97 -21.48 14.62
N THR A 246 -7.13 -21.36 13.98
CA THR A 246 -7.80 -22.46 13.26
C THR A 246 -7.57 -22.45 11.75
N VAL A 247 -7.43 -21.28 11.11
CA VAL A 247 -7.29 -21.17 9.64
C VAL A 247 -6.14 -22.03 9.10
N THR A 248 -6.42 -22.93 8.18
CA THR A 248 -5.42 -23.79 7.52
C THR A 248 -4.83 -23.13 6.27
N GLN A 249 -3.71 -23.62 5.76
CA GLN A 249 -3.10 -23.08 4.53
C GLN A 249 -4.07 -23.11 3.33
N PRO A 250 -4.82 -24.20 3.03
CA PRO A 250 -5.77 -24.18 1.90
C PRO A 250 -6.93 -23.19 2.08
N GLU A 251 -7.37 -22.96 3.32
CA GLU A 251 -8.38 -21.93 3.61
C GLU A 251 -7.79 -20.52 3.41
N TRP A 252 -6.55 -20.29 3.82
CA TRP A 252 -5.84 -19.04 3.55
C TRP A 252 -5.61 -18.78 2.06
N ASP A 253 -5.14 -19.80 1.32
CA ASP A 253 -4.90 -19.72 -0.13
C ASP A 253 -6.18 -19.35 -0.91
N GLU A 254 -7.32 -19.91 -0.50
CA GLU A 254 -8.63 -19.57 -1.07
C GLU A 254 -9.12 -18.19 -0.59
N LEU A 255 -8.94 -17.84 0.69
CA LEU A 255 -9.30 -16.52 1.25
C LEU A 255 -8.62 -15.36 0.53
N VAL A 256 -7.35 -15.51 0.13
CA VAL A 256 -6.58 -14.43 -0.51
C VAL A 256 -6.51 -14.53 -2.04
N LYS A 257 -7.38 -15.35 -2.64
CA LYS A 257 -7.38 -15.70 -4.06
C LYS A 257 -7.59 -14.52 -4.99
N ASP A 258 -8.47 -13.58 -4.66
CA ASP A 258 -8.66 -12.35 -5.46
C ASP A 258 -7.46 -11.39 -5.36
N LEU A 259 -6.70 -11.41 -4.25
CA LEU A 259 -5.40 -10.73 -4.17
C LEU A 259 -4.35 -11.44 -5.04
N SER A 260 -4.31 -12.78 -4.97
CA SER A 260 -3.37 -13.61 -5.74
C SER A 260 -3.60 -13.59 -7.24
N ARG A 261 -4.84 -13.42 -7.71
CA ARG A 261 -5.19 -13.22 -9.13
C ARG A 261 -4.56 -11.95 -9.72
N ARG A 262 -4.15 -11.02 -8.85
CA ARG A 262 -3.69 -9.66 -9.20
C ARG A 262 -2.27 -9.37 -8.74
N SER A 263 -1.55 -10.38 -8.24
CA SER A 263 -0.21 -10.24 -7.63
C SER A 263 -0.13 -9.28 -6.43
N ILE A 264 -1.27 -8.91 -5.84
CA ILE A 264 -1.34 -7.97 -4.71
C ILE A 264 -0.70 -8.63 -3.48
N LYS A 265 0.42 -8.09 -2.98
CA LYS A 265 1.14 -8.59 -1.80
C LYS A 265 1.78 -9.98 -2.00
N ASP A 266 2.26 -10.32 -3.20
CA ASP A 266 2.98 -11.59 -3.46
C ASP A 266 4.24 -11.77 -2.59
N THR A 267 5.02 -10.71 -2.39
CA THR A 267 6.38 -10.73 -1.81
C THR A 267 6.40 -10.37 -0.32
N THR A 268 7.45 -10.80 0.38
CA THR A 268 7.77 -10.42 1.77
C THR A 268 9.22 -9.96 1.85
N TYR A 269 9.47 -8.86 2.56
CA TYR A 269 10.80 -8.31 2.75
C TYR A 269 10.95 -7.75 4.17
N VAL A 270 11.93 -8.26 4.92
CA VAL A 270 12.13 -7.96 6.35
C VAL A 270 13.58 -7.57 6.71
N ASP A 271 14.46 -7.43 5.71
CA ASP A 271 15.88 -7.04 5.87
C ASP A 271 16.08 -5.50 5.87
N GLY A 272 15.02 -4.74 6.13
CA GLY A 272 15.01 -3.29 6.17
C GLY A 272 15.68 -2.72 7.44
N PRO A 273 16.35 -1.55 7.34
CA PRO A 273 16.99 -0.92 8.50
C PRO A 273 15.98 -0.32 9.50
N THR A 274 14.75 -0.04 9.07
CA THR A 274 13.64 0.41 9.94
C THR A 274 12.38 -0.44 9.71
N PRO A 275 11.43 -0.47 10.67
CA PRO A 275 10.16 -1.17 10.49
C PRO A 275 9.32 -0.68 9.29
N ARG A 276 9.49 0.58 8.85
CA ARG A 276 8.76 1.12 7.69
C ARG A 276 9.22 0.47 6.38
N ASP A 277 10.51 0.16 6.28
CA ASP A 277 11.14 -0.46 5.12
C ASP A 277 10.75 -1.94 4.96
N ASN A 278 10.20 -2.55 6.03
CA ASN A 278 9.73 -3.93 6.03
C ASN A 278 8.28 -4.01 5.58
N TYR A 279 7.95 -5.10 4.89
CA TYR A 279 6.57 -5.44 4.53
C TYR A 279 6.37 -6.95 4.45
N TYR A 280 5.18 -7.40 4.82
CA TYR A 280 4.76 -8.78 4.65
C TYR A 280 3.84 -8.91 3.44
N GLY A 281 3.97 -10.05 2.75
CA GLY A 281 3.08 -10.50 1.69
C GLY A 281 2.08 -11.53 2.21
N ARG A 282 1.24 -12.06 1.32
CA ARG A 282 0.15 -13.00 1.67
C ARG A 282 0.66 -14.22 2.44
N GLN A 283 1.75 -14.86 1.99
CA GLN A 283 2.33 -15.96 2.76
C GLN A 283 3.02 -15.47 4.05
N GLY A 284 3.84 -14.43 3.95
CA GLY A 284 4.64 -13.96 5.10
C GLY A 284 3.80 -13.44 6.26
N VAL A 285 2.67 -12.77 6.02
CA VAL A 285 1.77 -12.30 7.08
C VAL A 285 1.05 -13.47 7.76
N PHE A 286 0.74 -14.53 7.01
CA PHE A 286 0.15 -15.75 7.56
C PHE A 286 1.17 -16.55 8.37
N ASP A 287 2.39 -16.74 7.87
CA ASP A 287 3.49 -17.37 8.59
C ASP A 287 3.80 -16.62 9.91
N LEU A 288 3.80 -15.28 9.86
CA LEU A 288 3.97 -14.39 11.01
C LEU A 288 2.83 -14.52 12.02
N ALA A 289 1.57 -14.46 11.57
CA ALA A 289 0.41 -14.53 12.45
C ALA A 289 0.20 -15.93 13.06
N LYS A 290 0.65 -16.98 12.36
CA LYS A 290 0.79 -18.35 12.89
C LYS A 290 1.91 -18.49 13.92
N ASN A 291 3.02 -17.76 13.76
CA ASN A 291 4.21 -17.91 14.60
C ASN A 291 4.78 -16.54 15.05
N PRO A 292 4.06 -15.74 15.85
CA PRO A 292 4.46 -14.37 16.19
C PRO A 292 5.65 -14.29 17.17
N ASP A 293 6.22 -15.42 17.59
CA ASP A 293 7.37 -15.50 18.52
C ASP A 293 7.15 -14.67 19.82
N GLY A 294 5.91 -14.70 20.33
CA GLY A 294 5.49 -13.97 21.52
C GLY A 294 5.43 -12.44 21.38
N LYS A 295 5.50 -11.90 20.16
CA LYS A 295 5.46 -10.46 19.88
C LYS A 295 4.08 -10.01 19.47
N ASP A 296 3.76 -8.78 19.85
CA ASP A 296 2.71 -8.01 19.20
C ASP A 296 3.15 -7.72 17.75
N ILE A 297 2.29 -8.06 16.79
CA ILE A 297 2.51 -7.91 15.34
C ILE A 297 1.42 -7.05 14.69
N HIS A 298 0.73 -6.21 15.48
CA HIS A 298 -0.43 -5.47 14.98
C HIS A 298 -0.08 -4.48 13.87
N HIS A 299 1.10 -3.84 13.91
CA HIS A 299 1.56 -2.96 12.84
C HIS A 299 1.71 -3.71 11.51
N GLU A 300 2.30 -4.91 11.54
CA GLU A 300 2.54 -5.76 10.37
C GLU A 300 1.24 -6.25 9.72
N VAL A 301 0.28 -6.71 10.54
CA VAL A 301 -1.03 -7.18 10.07
C VAL A 301 -1.90 -6.04 9.56
N MET A 302 -1.99 -4.92 10.30
CA MET A 302 -2.80 -3.78 9.88
C MET A 302 -2.27 -3.15 8.59
N LYS A 303 -0.94 -2.97 8.47
CA LYS A 303 -0.29 -2.53 7.21
C LYS A 303 -0.59 -3.48 6.05
N PHE A 304 -0.52 -4.80 6.27
CA PHE A 304 -0.89 -5.76 5.23
C PHE A 304 -2.35 -5.62 4.79
N LEU A 305 -3.30 -5.48 5.72
CA LEU A 305 -4.73 -5.37 5.42
C LEU A 305 -5.08 -4.06 4.69
N GLU A 306 -4.51 -2.94 5.14
CA GLU A 306 -4.68 -1.62 4.53
C GLU A 306 -4.10 -1.59 3.10
N GLU A 307 -2.84 -1.97 2.93
CA GLU A 307 -2.21 -2.07 1.59
C GLU A 307 -2.95 -3.06 0.68
N SER A 308 -3.40 -4.22 1.20
CA SER A 308 -4.15 -5.21 0.39
C SER A 308 -5.48 -4.66 -0.13
N GLY A 309 -6.28 -4.02 0.75
CA GLY A 309 -7.58 -3.48 0.37
C GLY A 309 -7.46 -2.33 -0.63
N LEU A 310 -6.52 -1.41 -0.39
CA LEU A 310 -6.25 -0.29 -1.28
C LEU A 310 -5.73 -0.75 -2.64
N TYR A 311 -4.77 -1.67 -2.68
CA TYR A 311 -4.22 -2.17 -3.94
C TYR A 311 -5.28 -2.97 -4.72
N LEU A 312 -6.20 -3.66 -4.02
CA LEU A 312 -7.33 -4.32 -4.67
C LEU A 312 -8.29 -3.29 -5.29
N LEU A 313 -8.67 -2.22 -4.57
CA LEU A 313 -9.45 -1.10 -5.12
C LEU A 313 -8.78 -0.53 -6.38
N CYS A 314 -7.49 -0.17 -6.29
CA CYS A 314 -6.70 0.31 -7.43
C CYS A 314 -6.70 -0.64 -8.64
N HIS A 315 -6.93 -1.95 -8.49
CA HIS A 315 -7.03 -2.89 -9.60
C HIS A 315 -8.44 -3.00 -10.21
N VAL A 316 -9.51 -2.66 -9.47
CA VAL A 316 -10.92 -2.94 -9.86
C VAL A 316 -11.76 -1.69 -10.11
N THR A 317 -11.30 -0.49 -9.75
CA THR A 317 -11.99 0.79 -9.99
C THR A 317 -11.38 1.59 -11.14
N SER A 318 -12.09 2.63 -11.60
CA SER A 318 -11.61 3.64 -12.57
C SER A 318 -10.37 4.41 -12.12
N ASP A 319 -9.70 5.11 -13.03
CA ASP A 319 -8.56 5.99 -12.71
C ASP A 319 -9.03 7.28 -12.03
N GLU A 320 -10.23 7.75 -12.36
CA GLU A 320 -10.94 8.80 -11.65
C GLU A 320 -11.18 8.44 -10.17
N PHE A 321 -11.51 7.18 -9.87
CA PHE A 321 -11.65 6.70 -8.50
C PHE A 321 -10.30 6.54 -7.78
N ASN A 322 -9.18 6.30 -8.48
CA ASN A 322 -7.86 6.32 -7.83
C ASN A 322 -7.58 7.70 -7.18
N GLN A 323 -8.06 8.79 -7.78
CA GLN A 323 -7.93 10.12 -7.17
C GLN A 323 -8.77 10.23 -5.87
N ILE A 324 -9.94 9.59 -5.80
CA ILE A 324 -10.73 9.49 -4.56
C ILE A 324 -9.97 8.68 -3.49
N LEU A 325 -9.31 7.57 -3.88
CA LEU A 325 -8.44 6.80 -2.98
C LEU A 325 -7.34 7.68 -2.40
N LYS A 326 -6.60 8.41 -3.25
CA LYS A 326 -5.53 9.36 -2.89
C LYS A 326 -6.02 10.46 -1.94
N ASP A 327 -7.13 11.13 -2.28
CA ASP A 327 -7.66 12.27 -1.52
C ASP A 327 -8.30 11.87 -0.18
N THR A 328 -8.64 10.59 0.00
CA THR A 328 -9.22 10.06 1.24
C THR A 328 -8.29 9.16 2.05
N HIS A 329 -7.06 8.89 1.55
CA HIS A 329 -6.09 8.04 2.22
C HIS A 329 -5.57 8.67 3.53
N PRO A 330 -5.61 7.98 4.69
CA PRO A 330 -5.23 8.56 5.98
C PRO A 330 -3.79 9.10 6.06
N GLU A 331 -2.83 8.49 5.37
CA GLU A 331 -1.44 8.96 5.34
C GLU A 331 -1.17 10.05 4.27
N GLY A 332 -2.12 10.37 3.39
CA GLY A 332 -1.99 11.46 2.41
C GLY A 332 -0.95 11.24 1.30
N HIS A 333 -0.72 9.99 0.90
CA HIS A 333 0.03 9.60 -0.30
C HIS A 333 -0.88 8.85 -1.28
N ASP A 334 -0.37 8.52 -2.48
CA ASP A 334 -1.13 7.78 -3.49
C ASP A 334 -0.88 6.28 -3.38
N PRO A 335 -1.87 5.47 -2.95
CA PRO A 335 -1.67 4.04 -2.78
C PRO A 335 -1.55 3.28 -4.11
N CYS A 336 -2.06 3.82 -5.22
CA CYS A 336 -2.01 3.18 -6.54
C CYS A 336 -0.66 3.46 -7.24
N GLU A 337 -0.11 4.66 -7.05
CA GLU A 337 1.23 5.06 -7.49
C GLU A 337 2.32 4.31 -6.70
N ASP A 338 2.22 4.24 -5.36
CA ASP A 338 3.14 3.48 -4.51
C ASP A 338 3.11 1.96 -4.80
N ALA A 339 1.94 1.43 -5.14
CA ALA A 339 1.78 0.04 -5.60
C ALA A 339 2.29 -0.19 -7.03
N MET A 340 2.51 0.87 -7.81
CA MET A 340 2.99 0.82 -9.20
C MET A 340 2.09 -0.04 -10.11
N ILE A 341 0.77 0.05 -9.92
CA ILE A 341 -0.24 -0.75 -10.64
C ILE A 341 -0.41 -0.19 -12.07
N VAL A 342 0.46 -0.66 -12.96
CA VAL A 342 0.46 -0.31 -14.40
C VAL A 342 -0.54 -1.13 -15.24
N THR A 343 -1.27 -2.07 -14.64
CA THR A 343 -2.26 -2.90 -15.36
C THR A 343 -3.37 -3.32 -14.40
N LYS A 344 -4.53 -2.67 -14.52
CA LYS A 344 -5.73 -3.00 -13.75
C LYS A 344 -6.31 -4.35 -14.19
N ILE A 345 -6.94 -5.05 -13.25
CA ILE A 345 -7.53 -6.38 -13.46
C ILE A 345 -8.89 -6.34 -12.74
N PRO A 346 -10.01 -6.13 -13.45
CA PRO A 346 -11.34 -6.08 -12.84
C PRO A 346 -11.75 -7.44 -12.26
N PHE A 347 -12.91 -7.50 -11.61
CA PHE A 347 -13.54 -8.75 -11.18
C PHE A 347 -13.86 -9.66 -12.37
#